data_AF-A0A6A5ER14-F1
#
_entry.id   AF-A0A6A5ER14-F1
#
_cell.length_a   1.000
_cell.length_b   1.000
_cell.length_c   1.000
_cell.angle_alpha   90.00
_cell.angle_beta   90.00
_cell.angle_gamma   90.00
#
_symmetry.space_group_name_H-M   'P 1'
#
loop_
_entity.id
_entity.type
_entity.pdbx_description
1 polymer ?
#
loop_
_entity_poly.entity_id
_entity_poly.type
_entity_poly.pdbx_seq_one_letter_code
_entity_poly.pdbx_strand_id
1 'polypeptide(L)'
;MAAFSEMGVMPEIAQAVEELEWLLPTDIQAESIPLILGGGDVLMAAETGSGKTGAFSIPVIQIVYETLKDQQEGKRGRASIKTGGAIFNSWQMNPYDRSTAFAIGPDGLCCQSREFKEWHGCRSTKGVTKGKYYYEVTCHDQGLCRIGWSTSQAALDLGTDKYGFGFGGTGKKSNNKQFDSYGEEFTMHDTVGCYLDLDKGQISFSKNGNDLGLAFEIPQHVKNQPFFASCVLKNAELKFNFGGEDFKNAPKSGFVALNQAPEGHTVKSSQAGTAKVSQVKASSNAPKALIIEPSKELAEQTLNNVKQCAKYVDNPKLRELLVIGGVAAKDQLAALEQGIDIVVGTPGRLDDLISTGKLSLAQVRFLVLDECDGLLSAGYTDFINRIHNQIPQVTSDGKRLQVIVCSATLHSFDVKKLSERIMHFPTWVDLKGEDSVPETVHHVVVPVNPKTDRLWERLGKNHIRTDEVHAKDNTRPGANSAEMWSEAIKVLKGEYTVRAIKEHKMDQAIVFCRTKIDCDNLEQYFIQQGGGPDSKGHQLSCVCLHGDRKPNERKINLERFKRKEVKLLVCTDVAARGIDVHGVPYVINVTLPDKE
;
A
#
# COMPACT_ATOMS: atom_id res chain seq x y z
N MET A 1 -7.91 -17.60 -22.50
CA MET A 1 -7.07 -18.36 -21.53
C MET A 1 -5.56 -18.02 -21.42
N ALA A 2 -4.79 -17.70 -22.48
CA ALA A 2 -3.31 -17.62 -22.36
C ALA A 2 -2.76 -16.44 -21.52
N ALA A 3 -3.22 -15.20 -21.76
CA ALA A 3 -2.52 -14.01 -21.27
C ALA A 3 -2.51 -13.82 -19.73
N PHE A 4 -3.65 -13.97 -19.04
CA PHE A 4 -3.67 -13.87 -17.57
C PHE A 4 -2.97 -15.06 -16.88
N SER A 5 -3.06 -16.25 -17.48
CA SER A 5 -2.40 -17.45 -16.95
C SER A 5 -0.87 -17.33 -16.99
N GLU A 6 -0.32 -16.65 -18.01
CA GLU A 6 1.13 -16.37 -18.12
C GLU A 6 1.66 -15.49 -16.98
N MET A 7 0.79 -14.68 -16.35
CA MET A 7 1.13 -13.86 -15.18
C MET A 7 1.02 -14.62 -13.85
N GLY A 8 0.67 -15.92 -13.88
CA GLY A 8 0.47 -16.74 -12.68
C GLY A 8 -0.94 -16.67 -12.09
N VAL A 9 -1.91 -16.08 -12.82
CA VAL A 9 -3.32 -16.06 -12.40
C VAL A 9 -3.94 -17.45 -12.53
N MET A 10 -4.64 -17.89 -11.49
CA MET A 10 -5.26 -19.22 -11.47
C MET A 10 -6.41 -19.35 -12.51
N PRO A 11 -6.65 -20.56 -13.05
CA PRO A 11 -7.63 -20.79 -14.12
C PRO A 11 -9.04 -20.29 -13.81
N GLU A 12 -9.49 -20.41 -12.56
CA GLU A 12 -10.83 -20.00 -12.15
C GLU A 12 -11.01 -18.48 -12.23
N ILE A 13 -10.00 -17.70 -11.85
CA ILE A 13 -10.02 -16.24 -11.99
C ILE A 13 -9.84 -15.85 -13.46
N ALA A 14 -8.96 -16.55 -14.20
CA ALA A 14 -8.75 -16.34 -15.63
C ALA A 14 -10.05 -16.54 -16.43
N GLN A 15 -10.86 -17.54 -16.07
CA GLN A 15 -12.17 -17.76 -16.66
C GLN A 15 -13.14 -16.59 -16.36
N ALA A 16 -13.13 -16.10 -15.12
CA ALA A 16 -13.99 -14.99 -14.71
C ALA A 16 -13.68 -13.70 -15.48
N VAL A 17 -12.39 -13.36 -15.65
CA VAL A 17 -12.00 -12.15 -16.38
C VAL A 17 -12.27 -12.26 -17.89
N GLU A 18 -12.18 -13.45 -18.48
CA GLU A 18 -12.53 -13.68 -19.89
C GLU A 18 -14.04 -13.43 -20.15
N GLU A 19 -14.91 -13.77 -19.19
CA GLU A 19 -16.35 -13.43 -19.26
C GLU A 19 -16.66 -11.95 -19.04
N LEU A 20 -15.73 -11.21 -18.43
CA LEU A 20 -15.78 -9.74 -18.36
C LEU A 20 -15.23 -9.07 -19.62
N GLU A 21 -14.94 -9.86 -20.66
CA GLU A 21 -14.34 -9.43 -21.93
C GLU A 21 -12.92 -8.86 -21.77
N TRP A 22 -12.22 -9.20 -20.69
CA TRP A 22 -10.81 -8.84 -20.47
C TRP A 22 -9.90 -9.87 -21.16
N LEU A 23 -9.85 -9.81 -22.49
CA LEU A 23 -9.10 -10.76 -23.30
C LEU A 23 -7.58 -10.64 -23.13
N LEU A 24 -7.09 -9.42 -22.90
CA LEU A 24 -5.70 -9.08 -22.65
C LEU A 24 -5.59 -8.21 -21.40
N PRO A 25 -4.56 -8.41 -20.56
CA PRO A 25 -4.31 -7.51 -19.45
C PRO A 25 -3.95 -6.11 -19.95
N THR A 26 -4.41 -5.09 -19.25
CA THR A 26 -3.92 -3.73 -19.46
C THR A 26 -2.47 -3.62 -18.95
N ASP A 27 -1.73 -2.60 -19.37
CA ASP A 27 -0.33 -2.43 -18.97
C ASP A 27 -0.16 -2.40 -17.44
N ILE A 28 -1.08 -1.72 -16.74
CA ILE A 28 -1.03 -1.65 -15.26
C ILE A 28 -1.27 -3.02 -14.61
N GLN A 29 -2.10 -3.86 -15.22
CA GLN A 29 -2.35 -5.23 -14.78
C GLN A 29 -1.14 -6.13 -15.06
N ALA A 30 -0.57 -6.02 -16.27
CA ALA A 30 0.59 -6.79 -16.71
C ALA A 30 1.81 -6.57 -15.82
N GLU A 31 2.06 -5.32 -15.42
CA GLU A 31 3.18 -4.96 -14.55
C GLU A 31 2.88 -5.28 -13.08
N SER A 32 1.68 -4.99 -12.59
CA SER A 32 1.39 -5.08 -11.14
C SER A 32 1.06 -6.49 -10.67
N ILE A 33 0.32 -7.29 -11.44
CA ILE A 33 -0.19 -8.61 -10.98
C ILE A 33 0.97 -9.55 -10.58
N PRO A 34 2.02 -9.75 -11.42
CA PRO A 34 3.13 -10.62 -11.05
C PRO A 34 3.88 -10.15 -9.80
N LEU A 35 4.03 -8.83 -9.63
CA LEU A 35 4.70 -8.24 -8.48
C LEU A 35 3.93 -8.48 -7.18
N ILE A 36 2.59 -8.36 -7.23
CA ILE A 36 1.73 -8.62 -6.07
C ILE A 36 1.69 -10.12 -5.76
N LEU A 37 1.54 -11.00 -6.77
CA LEU A 37 1.60 -12.45 -6.57
C LEU A 37 2.97 -12.91 -6.03
N GLY A 38 4.05 -12.26 -6.43
CA GLY A 38 5.40 -12.45 -5.88
C GLY A 38 5.55 -11.99 -4.42
N GLY A 39 4.52 -11.37 -3.85
CA GLY A 39 4.48 -10.93 -2.46
C GLY A 39 5.15 -9.58 -2.22
N GLY A 40 5.45 -8.79 -3.25
CA GLY A 40 6.05 -7.46 -3.14
C GLY A 40 5.02 -6.37 -2.80
N ASP A 41 5.43 -5.34 -2.08
CA ASP A 41 4.61 -4.14 -1.95
C ASP A 41 4.60 -3.41 -3.31
N VAL A 42 3.45 -2.91 -3.74
CA VAL A 42 3.32 -2.26 -5.05
C VAL A 42 2.66 -0.91 -4.89
N LEU A 43 3.36 0.12 -5.35
CA LEU A 43 2.87 1.49 -5.44
C LEU A 43 2.62 1.78 -6.92
N MET A 44 1.34 1.89 -7.31
CA MET A 44 0.95 1.97 -8.71
C MET A 44 0.18 3.26 -9.01
N ALA A 45 0.51 3.90 -10.14
CA ALA A 45 -0.30 4.94 -10.74
C ALA A 45 -0.55 4.70 -12.22
N ALA A 46 -1.79 4.96 -12.58
CA ALA A 46 -2.30 4.95 -13.94
C ALA A 46 -3.58 5.78 -13.97
N GLU A 47 -4.03 6.17 -15.16
CA GLU A 47 -5.28 6.92 -15.34
C GLU A 47 -6.50 6.16 -14.78
N THR A 48 -7.57 6.86 -14.44
CA THR A 48 -8.85 6.23 -14.09
C THR A 48 -9.36 5.41 -15.28
N GLY A 49 -9.88 4.22 -15.03
CA GLY A 49 -10.32 3.30 -16.11
C GLY A 49 -9.21 2.44 -16.73
N SER A 50 -7.93 2.64 -16.35
CA SER A 50 -6.81 1.80 -16.82
C SER A 50 -6.82 0.35 -16.29
N GLY A 51 -7.74 0.01 -15.40
CA GLY A 51 -7.85 -1.34 -14.83
C GLY A 51 -7.10 -1.54 -13.51
N LYS A 52 -6.69 -0.48 -12.80
CA LYS A 52 -6.05 -0.53 -11.46
C LYS A 52 -6.79 -1.44 -10.47
N THR A 53 -8.11 -1.34 -10.42
CA THR A 53 -8.93 -2.18 -9.53
C THR A 53 -8.71 -3.68 -9.80
N GLY A 54 -8.68 -4.09 -11.07
CA GLY A 54 -8.35 -5.46 -11.46
C GLY A 54 -6.89 -5.84 -11.14
N ALA A 55 -5.97 -4.88 -11.27
CA ALA A 55 -4.55 -5.10 -11.06
C ALA A 55 -4.23 -5.52 -9.61
N PHE A 56 -4.94 -4.99 -8.61
CA PHE A 56 -4.80 -5.45 -7.22
C PHE A 56 -5.83 -6.51 -6.81
N SER A 57 -7.07 -6.48 -7.33
CA SER A 57 -8.13 -7.38 -6.85
C SER A 57 -7.86 -8.83 -7.22
N ILE A 58 -7.41 -9.11 -8.45
CA ILE A 58 -7.08 -10.44 -8.95
C ILE A 58 -6.06 -11.15 -8.05
N PRO A 59 -4.86 -10.58 -7.80
CA PRO A 59 -3.87 -11.24 -6.95
C PRO A 59 -4.32 -11.33 -5.49
N VAL A 60 -5.03 -10.33 -4.96
CA VAL A 60 -5.56 -10.39 -3.58
C VAL A 60 -6.57 -11.54 -3.42
N ILE A 61 -7.50 -11.73 -4.37
CA ILE A 61 -8.44 -12.85 -4.38
C ILE A 61 -7.69 -14.17 -4.37
N GLN A 62 -6.73 -14.34 -5.28
CA GLN A 62 -5.97 -15.57 -5.40
C GLN A 62 -5.21 -15.90 -4.12
N ILE A 63 -4.45 -14.95 -3.56
CA ILE A 63 -3.62 -15.22 -2.38
C ILE A 63 -4.50 -15.49 -1.14
N VAL A 64 -5.63 -14.79 -0.99
CA VAL A 64 -6.58 -15.04 0.10
C VAL A 64 -7.18 -16.44 -0.05
N TYR A 65 -7.61 -16.81 -1.25
CA TYR A 65 -8.14 -18.15 -1.55
C TYR A 65 -7.13 -19.26 -1.31
N GLU A 66 -5.91 -19.13 -1.84
CA GLU A 66 -4.83 -20.10 -1.62
C GLU A 66 -4.52 -20.25 -0.13
N THR A 67 -4.53 -19.14 0.63
CA THR A 67 -4.36 -19.16 2.09
C THR A 67 -5.49 -19.95 2.78
N LEU A 68 -6.73 -19.80 2.34
CA LEU A 68 -7.86 -20.56 2.89
C LEU A 68 -7.78 -22.04 2.51
N LYS A 69 -7.39 -22.35 1.27
CA LYS A 69 -7.25 -23.71 0.76
C LYS A 69 -6.15 -24.47 1.50
N ASP A 70 -4.99 -23.84 1.73
CA ASP A 70 -3.90 -24.40 2.53
C ASP A 70 -4.36 -24.71 3.97
N GLN A 71 -5.19 -23.84 4.55
CA GLN A 71 -5.77 -24.06 5.87
C GLN A 71 -6.74 -25.24 5.89
N GLN A 72 -7.57 -25.41 4.86
CA GLN A 72 -8.56 -26.50 4.75
C GLN A 72 -7.90 -27.86 4.48
N GLU A 73 -6.87 -27.90 3.62
CA GLU A 73 -6.15 -29.13 3.25
C GLU A 73 -5.21 -29.62 4.35
N GLY A 74 -5.10 -28.90 5.48
CA GLY A 74 -4.15 -29.22 6.54
C GLY A 74 -2.69 -29.12 6.09
N LYS A 75 -2.45 -28.57 4.89
CA LYS A 75 -1.14 -28.16 4.39
C LYS A 75 -0.71 -26.96 5.23
N ARG A 76 -0.24 -27.23 6.45
CA ARG A 76 0.77 -26.36 7.06
C ARG A 76 1.88 -26.30 6.02
N GLY A 77 2.03 -25.15 5.35
CA GLY A 77 2.94 -25.00 4.22
C GLY A 77 4.26 -25.72 4.48
N ARG A 78 4.78 -26.40 3.45
CA ARG A 78 6.05 -27.16 3.53
C ARG A 78 7.25 -26.30 3.95
N ALA A 79 7.08 -24.98 4.09
CA ALA A 79 7.95 -24.08 4.82
C ALA A 79 7.20 -23.50 6.05
N SER A 80 6.94 -24.32 7.08
CA SER A 80 6.44 -23.77 8.34
C SER A 80 7.63 -23.19 9.10
N ILE A 81 7.69 -21.87 9.26
CA ILE A 81 8.47 -21.29 10.35
C ILE A 81 7.92 -21.91 11.63
N LYS A 82 8.78 -22.64 12.36
CA LYS A 82 8.42 -23.19 13.65
C LYS A 82 8.08 -22.02 14.57
N THR A 83 6.86 -21.94 15.07
CA THR A 83 6.38 -20.80 15.86
C THR A 83 6.47 -21.09 17.36
N GLY A 84 6.58 -20.04 18.19
CA GLY A 84 6.70 -20.19 19.64
C GLY A 84 8.00 -20.90 20.07
N GLY A 85 7.95 -21.70 21.14
CA GLY A 85 9.12 -22.43 21.66
C GLY A 85 9.84 -23.32 20.63
N ALA A 86 9.14 -23.71 19.55
CA ALA A 86 9.68 -24.56 18.49
C ALA A 86 10.68 -23.84 17.57
N ILE A 87 10.62 -22.50 17.45
CA ILE A 87 11.61 -21.73 16.67
C ILE A 87 13.02 -21.89 17.24
N PHE A 88 13.10 -22.02 18.56
CA PHE A 88 14.33 -22.22 19.32
C PHE A 88 14.85 -23.66 19.24
N ASN A 89 14.17 -24.56 18.53
CA ASN A 89 14.64 -25.93 18.31
C ASN A 89 15.49 -26.07 17.04
N SER A 90 15.40 -25.14 16.10
CA SER A 90 16.23 -25.08 14.88
C SER A 90 17.25 -23.95 14.93
N TRP A 91 18.37 -24.13 14.22
CA TRP A 91 19.36 -23.09 13.98
C TRP A 91 18.91 -22.21 12.82
N GLN A 92 18.57 -20.97 13.13
CA GLN A 92 18.07 -19.96 12.20
C GLN A 92 18.25 -18.56 12.79
N MET A 93 17.99 -17.51 12.01
CA MET A 93 17.94 -16.13 12.49
C MET A 93 16.69 -15.92 13.36
N ASN A 94 16.81 -15.17 14.45
CA ASN A 94 15.74 -15.03 15.45
C ASN A 94 14.81 -13.84 15.13
N PRO A 95 13.53 -14.07 14.77
CA PRO A 95 12.60 -12.99 14.45
C PRO A 95 12.21 -12.13 15.68
N TYR A 96 12.52 -12.59 16.88
CA TYR A 96 12.29 -11.87 18.13
C TYR A 96 13.52 -11.11 18.64
N ASP A 97 14.68 -11.29 18.01
CA ASP A 97 15.95 -10.67 18.38
C ASP A 97 16.56 -9.98 17.17
N ARG A 98 15.81 -8.99 16.67
CA ARG A 98 16.11 -8.24 15.45
C ARG A 98 15.69 -6.77 15.56
N SER A 99 16.34 -5.90 14.80
CA SER A 99 15.90 -4.51 14.63
C SER A 99 14.62 -4.44 13.78
N THR A 100 13.87 -3.35 13.89
CA THR A 100 12.54 -3.17 13.28
C THR A 100 12.50 -3.42 11.77
N ALA A 101 13.45 -2.85 11.01
CA ALA A 101 13.58 -2.98 9.57
C ALA A 101 14.45 -4.17 9.09
N PHE A 102 14.73 -5.13 9.98
CA PHE A 102 15.42 -6.36 9.63
C PHE A 102 14.41 -7.44 9.25
N ALA A 103 14.44 -7.94 8.03
CA ALA A 103 13.56 -9.01 7.56
C ALA A 103 14.29 -10.36 7.51
N ILE A 104 13.55 -11.43 7.78
CA ILE A 104 14.03 -12.83 7.74
C ILE A 104 13.08 -13.59 6.82
N GLY A 105 13.62 -14.34 5.87
CA GLY A 105 12.87 -15.16 4.93
C GLY A 105 12.16 -16.34 5.61
N PRO A 106 11.22 -17.00 4.91
CA PRO A 106 10.47 -18.14 5.42
C PRO A 106 11.34 -19.34 5.84
N ASP A 107 12.53 -19.46 5.28
CA ASP A 107 13.50 -20.50 5.63
C ASP A 107 14.24 -20.23 6.95
N GLY A 108 14.12 -19.01 7.50
CA GLY A 108 14.84 -18.56 8.68
C GLY A 108 16.32 -18.27 8.44
N LEU A 109 16.80 -18.37 7.19
CA LEU A 109 18.21 -18.35 6.82
C LEU A 109 18.55 -17.18 5.89
N CYS A 110 17.63 -16.79 5.01
CA CYS A 110 17.76 -15.57 4.24
C CYS A 110 17.38 -14.36 5.10
N CYS A 111 18.16 -13.29 5.05
CA CYS A 111 17.87 -12.07 5.79
C CYS A 111 18.26 -10.83 5.00
N GLN A 112 17.50 -9.76 5.17
CA GLN A 112 17.68 -8.53 4.42
C GLN A 112 17.36 -7.30 5.27
N SER A 113 18.01 -6.19 4.93
CA SER A 113 17.56 -4.85 5.32
C SER A 113 17.71 -3.94 4.11
N ARG A 114 16.65 -3.20 3.78
CA ARG A 114 16.61 -2.26 2.64
C ARG A 114 16.83 -0.80 3.07
N GLU A 115 17.31 -0.59 4.29
CA GLU A 115 17.55 0.74 4.85
C GLU A 115 18.89 1.31 4.37
N PHE A 116 18.83 2.53 3.81
CA PHE A 116 20.00 3.20 3.22
C PHE A 116 20.78 4.05 4.21
N LYS A 117 20.20 4.37 5.36
CA LYS A 117 20.80 5.26 6.37
C LYS A 117 21.21 4.50 7.62
N GLU A 118 20.29 3.73 8.18
CA GLU A 118 20.45 3.05 9.45
C GLU A 118 20.93 1.61 9.27
N TRP A 119 21.47 1.06 10.36
CA TRP A 119 21.95 -0.31 10.44
C TRP A 119 20.94 -1.14 11.22
N HIS A 120 20.53 -2.28 10.66
CA HIS A 120 19.59 -3.18 11.31
C HIS A 120 20.22 -4.55 11.46
N GLY A 121 20.15 -5.14 12.65
CA GLY A 121 20.80 -6.41 12.93
C GLY A 121 19.90 -7.44 13.55
N CYS A 122 20.42 -8.66 13.62
CA CYS A 122 19.73 -9.82 14.15
C CYS A 122 20.74 -10.82 14.72
N ARG A 123 20.29 -11.62 15.69
CA ARG A 123 21.02 -12.76 16.25
C ARG A 123 20.33 -14.08 15.95
N SER A 124 21.05 -15.19 16.01
CA SER A 124 20.51 -16.54 15.84
C SER A 124 19.63 -16.97 17.03
N THR A 125 18.74 -17.94 16.79
CA THR A 125 17.84 -18.51 17.81
C THR A 125 18.57 -19.29 18.91
N LYS A 126 19.77 -19.79 18.61
CA LYS A 126 20.66 -20.51 19.55
C LYS A 126 22.06 -19.91 19.50
N GLY A 127 22.78 -20.08 20.58
CA GLY A 127 24.20 -19.79 20.71
C GLY A 127 24.95 -20.98 21.27
N VAL A 128 26.28 -20.88 21.28
CA VAL A 128 27.20 -21.91 21.76
C VAL A 128 28.04 -21.41 22.95
N THR A 129 28.40 -22.31 23.85
CA THR A 129 29.16 -21.97 25.08
C THR A 129 30.51 -22.67 25.21
N LYS A 130 30.79 -23.72 24.43
CA LYS A 130 32.05 -24.47 24.49
C LYS A 130 32.35 -25.21 23.19
N GLY A 131 33.62 -25.32 22.78
CA GLY A 131 34.04 -26.05 21.58
C GLY A 131 34.34 -25.13 20.38
N LYS A 132 34.36 -25.72 19.19
CA LYS A 132 34.81 -25.05 17.95
C LYS A 132 33.76 -25.14 16.85
N TYR A 133 33.25 -24.00 16.42
CA TYR A 133 32.08 -23.93 15.56
C TYR A 133 32.29 -23.08 14.32
N TYR A 134 31.54 -23.45 13.28
CA TYR A 134 31.57 -22.84 11.97
C TYR A 134 30.17 -22.66 11.38
N TYR A 135 29.97 -21.55 10.68
CA TYR A 135 28.85 -21.35 9.76
C TYR A 135 29.29 -20.51 8.56
N GLU A 136 28.54 -20.59 7.46
CA GLU A 136 28.76 -19.78 6.26
C GLU A 136 27.67 -18.75 6.06
N VAL A 137 28.03 -17.66 5.39
CA VAL A 137 27.10 -16.64 4.92
C VAL A 137 27.44 -16.26 3.50
N THR A 138 26.46 -16.36 2.59
CA THR A 138 26.59 -15.87 1.21
C THR A 138 25.96 -14.50 1.09
N CYS A 139 26.66 -13.57 0.43
CA CYS A 139 26.13 -12.24 0.14
C CYS A 139 25.34 -12.26 -1.18
N HIS A 140 24.11 -11.76 -1.16
CA HIS A 140 23.24 -11.74 -2.35
C HIS A 140 23.06 -10.32 -2.92
N ASP A 141 23.64 -9.32 -2.27
CA ASP A 141 23.47 -7.92 -2.65
C ASP A 141 24.74 -7.11 -2.42
N GLN A 142 24.82 -5.92 -3.03
CA GLN A 142 25.97 -5.00 -2.99
C GLN A 142 25.99 -4.06 -1.78
N GLY A 143 24.96 -4.09 -0.94
CA GLY A 143 24.91 -3.26 0.27
C GLY A 143 25.99 -3.57 1.31
N LEU A 144 25.98 -2.77 2.37
CA LEU A 144 26.92 -2.93 3.46
C LEU A 144 26.38 -3.94 4.49
N CYS A 145 27.25 -4.83 4.94
CA CYS A 145 26.94 -5.76 6.00
C CYS A 145 28.13 -5.93 6.96
N ARG A 146 27.86 -6.36 8.18
CA ARG A 146 28.84 -6.98 9.08
C ARG A 146 28.27 -8.30 9.57
N ILE A 147 29.12 -9.33 9.60
CA ILE A 147 28.78 -10.70 9.97
C ILE A 147 29.73 -11.14 11.09
N GLY A 148 29.25 -11.92 12.05
CA GLY A 148 30.11 -12.51 13.05
C GLY A 148 29.35 -12.95 14.29
N TRP A 149 29.96 -12.76 15.45
CA TRP A 149 29.51 -13.35 16.69
C TRP A 149 29.17 -12.30 17.73
N SER A 150 28.14 -12.52 18.52
CA SER A 150 27.81 -11.64 19.63
C SER A 150 27.26 -12.40 20.82
N THR A 151 27.38 -11.81 22.01
CA THR A 151 26.69 -12.32 23.20
C THR A 151 25.26 -11.77 23.27
N SER A 152 24.44 -12.29 24.19
CA SER A 152 23.07 -11.80 24.41
C SER A 152 23.00 -10.35 24.93
N GLN A 153 24.13 -9.80 25.42
CA GLN A 153 24.22 -8.42 25.90
C GLN A 153 24.54 -7.41 24.79
N ALA A 154 24.93 -7.87 23.61
CA ALA A 154 25.25 -6.99 22.50
C ALA A 154 24.01 -6.25 21.98
N ALA A 155 24.21 -5.03 21.52
CA ALA A 155 23.30 -4.30 20.66
C ALA A 155 23.20 -5.00 19.30
N LEU A 156 22.06 -4.81 18.62
CA LEU A 156 21.82 -5.30 17.27
C LEU A 156 22.48 -4.43 16.19
N ASP A 157 23.62 -3.82 16.53
CA ASP A 157 24.52 -3.10 15.63
C ASP A 157 25.93 -3.68 15.82
N LEU A 158 26.14 -4.84 15.19
CA LEU A 158 27.28 -5.72 15.46
C LEU A 158 28.64 -5.01 15.33
N GLY A 159 29.44 -5.04 16.38
CA GLY A 159 30.78 -4.43 16.42
C GLY A 159 30.83 -3.01 17.02
N THR A 160 29.69 -2.43 17.37
CA THR A 160 29.61 -1.09 17.98
C THR A 160 29.65 -1.09 19.52
N ASP A 161 29.73 -2.27 20.13
CA ASP A 161 29.91 -2.45 21.57
C ASP A 161 30.96 -3.54 21.86
N LYS A 162 31.29 -3.69 23.14
CA LYS A 162 32.29 -4.68 23.62
C LYS A 162 31.82 -6.14 23.56
N TYR A 163 30.56 -6.40 23.22
CA TYR A 163 29.91 -7.71 23.26
C TYR A 163 29.69 -8.32 21.86
N GLY A 164 29.85 -7.54 20.80
CA GLY A 164 29.72 -7.96 19.41
C GLY A 164 31.03 -7.87 18.61
N PHE A 165 31.30 -8.89 17.81
CA PHE A 165 32.53 -9.07 17.03
C PHE A 165 32.16 -9.27 15.56
N GLY A 166 32.32 -8.23 14.74
CA GLY A 166 31.87 -8.22 13.35
C GLY A 166 33.00 -8.10 12.34
N PHE A 167 32.89 -8.80 11.23
CA PHE A 167 33.69 -8.60 10.02
C PHE A 167 32.79 -8.01 8.93
N GLY A 168 33.17 -6.86 8.39
CA GLY A 168 32.36 -6.08 7.46
C GLY A 168 32.78 -6.22 6.01
N GLY A 169 31.83 -6.01 5.09
CA GLY A 169 32.05 -6.06 3.64
C GLY A 169 33.16 -5.11 3.14
N THR A 170 33.54 -4.10 3.94
CA THR A 170 34.65 -3.18 3.68
C THR A 170 36.02 -3.72 4.12
N GLY A 171 36.16 -5.01 4.39
CA GLY A 171 37.43 -5.65 4.79
C GLY A 171 37.88 -5.33 6.22
N LYS A 172 37.02 -4.68 7.01
CA LYS A 172 37.32 -4.27 8.39
C LYS A 172 36.72 -5.21 9.41
N LYS A 173 37.47 -5.50 10.47
CA LYS A 173 36.95 -6.09 11.70
C LYS A 173 36.48 -4.98 12.65
N SER A 174 35.47 -5.27 13.45
CA SER A 174 34.84 -4.31 14.35
C SER A 174 34.45 -4.89 15.71
N ASN A 175 34.83 -4.19 16.77
CA ASN A 175 34.44 -4.43 18.15
C ASN A 175 34.54 -3.11 18.93
N ASN A 176 33.58 -2.80 19.81
CA ASN A 176 33.59 -1.61 20.65
C ASN A 176 33.79 -0.28 19.89
N LYS A 177 33.15 -0.14 18.72
CA LYS A 177 33.28 1.02 17.80
C LYS A 177 34.68 1.25 17.23
N GLN A 178 35.59 0.29 17.38
CA GLN A 178 36.87 0.29 16.68
C GLN A 178 36.72 -0.49 15.38
N PHE A 179 37.27 0.05 14.29
CA PHE A 179 37.15 -0.50 12.94
C PHE A 179 38.53 -0.60 12.31
N ASP A 180 39.14 -1.78 12.44
CA ASP A 180 40.52 -2.03 12.00
C ASP A 180 40.53 -2.82 10.70
N SER A 181 41.50 -2.53 9.83
CA SER A 181 41.77 -3.37 8.67
C SER A 181 42.12 -4.78 9.13
N TYR A 182 41.57 -5.79 8.46
CA TYR A 182 41.77 -7.19 8.85
C TYR A 182 41.90 -8.11 7.65
N GLY A 183 40.94 -8.08 6.74
CA GLY A 183 40.91 -8.93 5.56
C GLY A 183 40.57 -8.12 4.32
N GLU A 184 40.18 -8.83 3.27
CA GLU A 184 39.73 -8.22 2.02
C GLU A 184 38.25 -7.84 2.07
N GLU A 185 37.87 -6.87 1.27
CA GLU A 185 36.47 -6.51 1.03
C GLU A 185 35.70 -7.71 0.44
N PHE A 186 34.42 -7.83 0.76
CA PHE A 186 33.54 -8.86 0.20
C PHE A 186 32.18 -8.27 -0.15
N THR A 187 31.56 -8.80 -1.21
CA THR A 187 30.30 -8.28 -1.77
C THR A 187 29.45 -9.41 -2.35
N MET A 188 28.41 -9.07 -3.12
CA MET A 188 27.54 -10.01 -3.83
C MET A 188 28.32 -11.19 -4.44
N HIS A 189 27.80 -12.40 -4.22
CA HIS A 189 28.37 -13.70 -4.58
C HIS A 189 29.53 -14.21 -3.72
N ASP A 190 30.18 -13.37 -2.90
CA ASP A 190 31.17 -13.86 -1.95
C ASP A 190 30.51 -14.65 -0.81
N THR A 191 31.24 -15.66 -0.32
CA THR A 191 30.88 -16.48 0.84
C THR A 191 31.88 -16.25 1.98
N VAL A 192 31.37 -15.85 3.13
CA VAL A 192 32.15 -15.64 4.35
C VAL A 192 31.96 -16.82 5.30
N GLY A 193 33.07 -17.47 5.65
CA GLY A 193 33.12 -18.49 6.68
C GLY A 193 33.42 -17.89 8.05
N CYS A 194 32.60 -18.18 9.05
CA CYS A 194 32.69 -17.60 10.39
C CYS A 194 33.13 -18.65 11.40
N TYR A 195 34.31 -18.48 11.99
CA TYR A 195 34.90 -19.44 12.93
C TYR A 195 34.87 -18.91 14.36
N LEU A 196 34.54 -19.79 15.30
CA LEU A 196 34.57 -19.53 16.74
C LEU A 196 35.24 -20.70 17.46
N ASP A 197 36.41 -20.47 18.05
CA ASP A 197 37.13 -21.43 18.89
C ASP A 197 37.01 -20.98 20.35
N LEU A 198 36.03 -21.50 21.09
CA LEU A 198 35.82 -21.15 22.50
C LEU A 198 36.85 -21.79 23.43
N ASP A 199 37.49 -22.87 23.00
CA ASP A 199 38.54 -23.54 23.77
C ASP A 199 39.78 -22.63 23.89
N LYS A 200 40.13 -21.97 22.79
CA LYS A 200 41.22 -20.96 22.75
C LYS A 200 40.74 -19.53 22.99
N GLY A 201 39.45 -19.26 22.88
CA GLY A 201 38.89 -17.92 22.95
C GLY A 201 39.25 -17.08 21.73
N GLN A 202 39.05 -17.60 20.53
CA GLN A 202 39.45 -16.94 19.28
C GLN A 202 38.30 -16.89 18.26
N ILE A 203 38.23 -15.78 17.52
CA ILE A 203 37.31 -15.59 16.39
C ILE A 203 38.16 -15.30 15.14
N SER A 204 37.82 -15.95 14.02
CA SER A 204 38.46 -15.74 12.72
C SER A 204 37.45 -15.89 11.59
N PHE A 205 37.79 -15.41 10.40
CA PHE A 205 36.93 -15.47 9.21
C PHE A 205 37.69 -16.01 8.00
N SER A 206 36.95 -16.51 7.01
CA SER A 206 37.48 -16.81 5.67
C SER A 206 36.60 -16.16 4.61
N LYS A 207 37.17 -15.84 3.45
CA LYS A 207 36.44 -15.39 2.25
C LYS A 207 36.64 -16.40 1.14
N ASN A 208 35.56 -16.98 0.62
CA ASN A 208 35.59 -18.00 -0.46
C ASN A 208 36.60 -19.13 -0.17
N GLY A 209 36.64 -19.59 1.07
CA GLY A 209 37.55 -20.64 1.54
C GLY A 209 38.96 -20.16 1.92
N ASN A 210 39.36 -18.95 1.56
CA ASN A 210 40.67 -18.39 1.93
C ASN A 210 40.65 -17.86 3.37
N ASP A 211 41.53 -18.41 4.20
CA ASP A 211 41.68 -18.01 5.61
C ASP A 211 42.24 -16.59 5.75
N LEU A 212 41.56 -15.75 6.53
CA LEU A 212 41.98 -14.36 6.79
C LEU A 212 42.77 -14.22 8.10
N GLY A 213 43.03 -15.32 8.81
CA GLY A 213 43.81 -15.32 10.05
C GLY A 213 43.00 -14.89 11.28
N LEU A 214 43.67 -14.59 12.39
CA LEU A 214 43.01 -14.26 13.66
C LEU A 214 42.36 -12.87 13.63
N ALA A 215 41.04 -12.79 13.86
CA ALA A 215 40.34 -11.50 13.95
C ALA A 215 40.34 -10.96 15.38
N PHE A 216 39.92 -11.78 16.35
CA PHE A 216 39.74 -11.36 17.74
C PHE A 216 40.20 -12.43 18.73
N GLU A 217 40.80 -11.98 19.83
CA GLU A 217 40.86 -12.74 21.07
C GLU A 217 39.65 -12.36 21.94
N ILE A 218 38.92 -13.37 22.41
CA ILE A 218 37.71 -13.18 23.21
C ILE A 218 38.12 -12.67 24.61
N PRO A 219 37.68 -11.46 25.01
CA PRO A 219 38.02 -10.91 26.31
C PRO A 219 37.51 -11.76 27.47
N GLN A 220 38.28 -11.83 28.56
CA GLN A 220 37.94 -12.65 29.74
C GLN A 220 36.55 -12.36 30.32
N HIS A 221 36.08 -11.11 30.25
CA HIS A 221 34.79 -10.71 30.78
C HIS A 221 33.57 -11.25 30.00
N VAL A 222 33.77 -11.72 28.75
CA VAL A 222 32.72 -12.36 27.93
C VAL A 222 33.00 -13.83 27.63
N LYS A 223 34.17 -14.36 28.00
CA LYS A 223 34.60 -15.73 27.66
C LYS A 223 33.63 -16.83 28.10
N ASN A 224 32.90 -16.62 29.19
CA ASN A 224 31.92 -17.58 29.74
C ASN A 224 30.47 -17.31 29.26
N GLN A 225 30.25 -16.35 28.37
CA GLN A 225 28.92 -16.05 27.85
C GLN A 225 28.61 -16.90 26.60
N PRO A 226 27.33 -17.20 26.32
CA PRO A 226 26.95 -17.81 25.06
C PRO A 226 27.18 -16.87 23.87
N PHE A 227 27.70 -17.40 22.77
CA PHE A 227 27.91 -16.67 21.52
C PHE A 227 26.92 -17.10 20.45
N PHE A 228 26.27 -16.12 19.82
CA PHE A 228 25.25 -16.26 18.80
C PHE A 228 25.81 -15.79 17.45
N ALA A 229 25.46 -16.49 16.38
CA ALA A 229 25.70 -15.99 15.04
C ALA A 229 24.87 -14.72 14.84
N SER A 230 25.48 -13.69 14.27
CA SER A 230 24.94 -12.33 14.25
C SER A 230 25.28 -11.64 12.94
N CYS A 231 24.41 -10.72 12.52
CA CYS A 231 24.74 -9.78 11.46
C CYS A 231 24.06 -8.44 11.68
N VAL A 232 24.52 -7.46 10.91
CA VAL A 232 23.88 -6.16 10.74
C VAL A 232 24.00 -5.76 9.27
N LEU A 233 22.92 -5.21 8.73
CA LEU A 233 22.72 -4.93 7.32
C LEU A 233 22.35 -3.47 7.11
N LYS A 234 22.75 -2.95 5.95
CA LYS A 234 22.41 -1.64 5.44
C LYS A 234 22.29 -1.73 3.91
N ASN A 235 21.06 -1.74 3.43
CA ASN A 235 20.67 -2.02 2.05
C ASN A 235 21.27 -3.32 1.47
N ALA A 236 21.26 -4.42 2.23
CA ALA A 236 21.94 -5.67 1.90
C ALA A 236 21.06 -6.91 2.17
N GLU A 237 21.38 -8.02 1.51
CA GLU A 237 20.80 -9.35 1.72
C GLU A 237 21.90 -10.41 1.92
N LEU A 238 21.70 -11.29 2.90
CA LEU A 238 22.58 -12.40 3.24
C LEU A 238 21.79 -13.72 3.39
N LYS A 239 22.36 -14.83 2.91
CA LYS A 239 21.86 -16.19 3.20
C LYS A 239 22.82 -16.92 4.14
N PHE A 240 22.31 -17.37 5.29
CA PHE A 240 23.05 -18.16 6.27
C PHE A 240 22.98 -19.65 5.96
N ASN A 241 24.09 -20.35 6.18
CA ASN A 241 24.13 -21.81 6.28
C ASN A 241 24.78 -22.20 7.60
N PHE A 242 23.98 -22.75 8.52
CA PHE A 242 24.44 -23.25 9.82
C PHE A 242 24.93 -24.71 9.77
N GLY A 243 25.01 -25.31 8.58
CA GLY A 243 25.30 -26.73 8.32
C GLY A 243 24.08 -27.56 7.93
N GLY A 244 22.97 -26.91 7.57
CA GLY A 244 21.75 -27.59 7.11
C GLY A 244 21.83 -28.01 5.64
N GLU A 245 22.65 -27.29 4.86
CA GLU A 245 23.04 -27.60 3.49
C GLU A 245 24.57 -27.84 3.48
N ASP A 246 25.09 -28.48 2.43
CA ASP A 246 26.54 -28.62 2.25
C ASP A 246 27.20 -27.23 2.20
N PHE A 247 28.33 -27.09 2.90
CA PHE A 247 29.11 -25.85 2.86
C PHE A 247 29.78 -25.69 1.49
N LYS A 248 29.80 -24.47 0.97
CA LYS A 248 30.59 -24.13 -0.24
C LYS A 248 32.07 -24.31 0.04
N ASN A 249 32.51 -23.98 1.26
CA ASN A 249 33.88 -24.13 1.71
C ASN A 249 33.88 -24.92 3.03
N ALA A 250 34.49 -26.10 3.00
CA ALA A 250 34.56 -26.96 4.18
C ALA A 250 35.32 -26.27 5.34
N PRO A 251 34.85 -26.42 6.59
CA PRO A 251 35.54 -25.86 7.74
C PRO A 251 36.93 -26.48 7.94
N LYS A 252 37.84 -25.70 8.53
CA LYS A 252 39.15 -26.19 8.99
C LYS A 252 39.00 -27.39 9.92
N SER A 253 40.00 -28.27 9.92
CA SER A 253 40.06 -29.44 10.79
C SER A 253 39.79 -29.09 12.25
N GLY A 254 38.88 -29.83 12.88
CA GLY A 254 38.47 -29.66 14.28
C GLY A 254 37.31 -28.68 14.52
N PHE A 255 36.83 -27.97 13.50
CA PHE A 255 35.60 -27.17 13.60
C PHE A 255 34.40 -27.99 13.14
N VAL A 256 33.28 -27.86 13.86
CA VAL A 256 32.02 -28.52 13.50
C VAL A 256 30.97 -27.49 13.08
N ALA A 257 30.03 -27.91 12.25
CA ALA A 257 28.91 -27.07 11.87
C ALA A 257 28.09 -26.63 13.09
N LEU A 258 27.60 -25.39 13.07
CA LEU A 258 26.81 -24.84 14.16
C LEU A 258 25.59 -25.71 14.50
N ASN A 259 24.93 -26.27 13.49
CA ASN A 259 23.75 -27.12 13.68
C ASN A 259 24.05 -28.51 14.27
N GLN A 260 25.31 -28.92 14.30
CA GLN A 260 25.80 -30.16 14.92
C GLN A 260 26.33 -29.94 16.33
N ALA A 261 26.21 -28.72 16.88
CA ALA A 261 26.61 -28.45 18.25
C ALA A 261 25.84 -29.34 19.25
N PRO A 262 26.54 -30.06 20.15
CA PRO A 262 25.90 -30.92 21.16
C PRO A 262 24.96 -30.11 22.05
N GLU A 263 23.84 -30.69 22.50
CA GLU A 263 22.84 -29.97 23.31
C GLU A 263 23.46 -29.28 24.54
N GLY A 264 24.39 -29.93 25.23
CA GLY A 264 25.10 -29.38 26.40
C GLY A 264 26.04 -28.20 26.09
N HIS A 265 26.34 -27.93 24.82
CA HIS A 265 27.11 -26.77 24.37
C HIS A 265 26.22 -25.68 23.80
N THR A 266 24.91 -25.91 23.67
CA THR A 266 23.96 -24.96 23.06
C THR A 266 23.11 -24.27 24.10
N VAL A 267 22.80 -23.00 23.85
CA VAL A 267 21.90 -22.19 24.67
C VAL A 267 20.87 -21.53 23.76
N LYS A 268 19.60 -21.60 24.12
CA LYS A 268 18.52 -20.91 23.40
C LYS A 268 18.55 -19.42 23.73
N SER A 269 18.25 -18.57 22.75
CA SER A 269 18.15 -17.12 22.99
C SER A 269 17.09 -16.83 24.06
N SER A 270 17.42 -15.88 24.95
CA SER A 270 16.48 -15.36 25.95
C SER A 270 15.44 -14.42 25.34
N GLN A 271 15.70 -13.89 24.14
CA GLN A 271 14.74 -13.11 23.36
C GLN A 271 13.78 -14.07 22.66
N ALA A 272 12.86 -14.61 23.47
CA ALA A 272 11.67 -15.29 23.03
C ALA A 272 10.51 -14.31 23.22
N GLY A 273 10.04 -13.72 22.13
CA GLY A 273 9.12 -12.59 22.19
C GLY A 273 8.00 -12.80 23.21
N THR A 274 7.79 -11.82 24.08
CA THR A 274 6.59 -11.67 24.93
C THR A 274 5.40 -11.13 24.13
N ALA A 275 5.45 -11.19 22.81
CA ALA A 275 4.22 -11.22 22.05
C ALA A 275 3.41 -12.36 22.66
N LYS A 276 2.26 -12.02 23.25
CA LYS A 276 1.14 -12.95 23.23
C LYS A 276 0.99 -13.31 21.76
N VAL A 277 1.65 -14.37 21.33
CA VAL A 277 1.07 -15.30 20.39
C VAL A 277 -0.10 -15.87 21.16
N SER A 278 -1.15 -15.05 21.34
CA SER A 278 -2.48 -15.57 21.14
C SER A 278 -2.32 -16.28 19.81
N GLN A 279 -2.33 -17.62 19.85
CA GLN A 279 -2.98 -18.35 18.78
C GLN A 279 -4.23 -17.53 18.51
N VAL A 280 -4.22 -16.73 17.45
CA VAL A 280 -5.40 -15.98 17.08
C VAL A 280 -6.34 -17.11 16.70
N LYS A 281 -7.17 -17.54 17.66
CA LYS A 281 -8.30 -18.41 17.36
C LYS A 281 -8.93 -17.78 16.14
N ALA A 282 -9.12 -18.56 15.09
CA ALA A 282 -9.77 -18.09 13.89
C ALA A 282 -11.03 -17.34 14.31
N SER A 283 -11.01 -16.02 14.15
CA SER A 283 -12.08 -15.15 14.57
C SER A 283 -12.84 -14.83 13.31
N SER A 284 -14.13 -15.13 13.28
CA SER A 284 -14.96 -14.91 12.09
C SER A 284 -14.95 -13.44 11.65
N ASN A 285 -14.75 -12.52 12.59
CA ASN A 285 -14.68 -11.09 12.32
C ASN A 285 -13.27 -10.55 11.95
N ALA A 286 -12.33 -11.40 11.53
CA ALA A 286 -10.96 -11.00 11.19
C ALA A 286 -10.62 -11.35 9.73
N PRO A 287 -10.82 -10.42 8.77
CA PRO A 287 -10.53 -10.67 7.37
C PRO A 287 -9.02 -10.80 7.11
N LYS A 288 -8.68 -11.43 5.98
CA LYS A 288 -7.31 -11.55 5.48
C LYS A 288 -6.90 -10.36 4.61
N ALA A 289 -7.85 -9.72 3.93
CA ALA A 289 -7.61 -8.53 3.13
C ALA A 289 -8.53 -7.38 3.54
N LEU A 290 -7.96 -6.17 3.62
CA LEU A 290 -8.67 -4.92 3.85
C LEU A 290 -8.38 -3.95 2.70
N ILE A 291 -9.41 -3.59 1.95
CA ILE A 291 -9.36 -2.63 0.84
C ILE A 291 -10.09 -1.36 1.28
N ILE A 292 -9.41 -0.23 1.19
CA ILE A 292 -9.90 1.06 1.67
C ILE A 292 -10.09 2.00 0.50
N GLU A 293 -11.30 2.55 0.44
CA GLU A 293 -11.79 3.38 -0.66
C GLU A 293 -12.27 4.73 -0.11
N PRO A 294 -12.05 5.86 -0.81
CA PRO A 294 -12.39 7.18 -0.28
C PRO A 294 -13.90 7.47 -0.29
N SER A 295 -14.67 6.80 -1.15
CA SER A 295 -16.12 7.00 -1.30
C SER A 295 -16.91 5.69 -1.23
N LYS A 296 -18.21 5.80 -0.99
CA LYS A 296 -19.10 4.63 -0.91
C LYS A 296 -19.30 4.00 -2.28
N GLU A 297 -19.40 4.85 -3.30
CA GLU A 297 -19.62 4.48 -4.68
C GLU A 297 -18.42 3.70 -5.23
N LEU A 298 -17.18 4.13 -4.92
CA LEU A 298 -15.96 3.39 -5.25
C LEU A 298 -15.87 2.06 -4.50
N ALA A 299 -16.18 2.04 -3.19
CA ALA A 299 -16.24 0.79 -2.43
C ALA A 299 -17.24 -0.23 -3.00
N GLU A 300 -18.40 0.23 -3.48
CA GLU A 300 -19.38 -0.62 -4.16
C GLU A 300 -18.84 -1.17 -5.49
N GLN A 301 -18.19 -0.33 -6.29
CA GLN A 301 -17.57 -0.74 -7.57
C GLN A 301 -16.45 -1.76 -7.35
N THR A 302 -15.54 -1.49 -6.42
CA THR A 302 -14.42 -2.39 -6.08
C THR A 302 -14.92 -3.72 -5.55
N LEU A 303 -15.93 -3.73 -4.67
CA LEU A 303 -16.52 -4.99 -4.21
C LEU A 303 -17.19 -5.77 -5.34
N ASN A 304 -17.87 -5.08 -6.27
CA ASN A 304 -18.47 -5.73 -7.43
C ASN A 304 -17.39 -6.35 -8.33
N ASN A 305 -16.28 -5.65 -8.56
CA ASN A 305 -15.14 -6.19 -9.29
C ASN A 305 -14.56 -7.44 -8.61
N VAL A 306 -14.38 -7.40 -7.28
CA VAL A 306 -13.93 -8.55 -6.48
C VAL A 306 -14.87 -9.75 -6.68
N LYS A 307 -16.18 -9.53 -6.56
CA LYS A 307 -17.21 -10.57 -6.75
C LYS A 307 -17.19 -11.18 -8.15
N GLN A 308 -17.06 -10.34 -9.17
CA GLN A 308 -17.02 -10.78 -10.56
C GLN A 308 -15.76 -11.62 -10.82
N CYS A 309 -14.59 -11.17 -10.36
CA CYS A 309 -13.33 -11.90 -10.53
C CYS A 309 -13.28 -13.21 -9.71
N ALA A 310 -13.95 -13.24 -8.55
CA ALA A 310 -14.02 -14.42 -7.69
C ALA A 310 -15.16 -15.41 -8.07
N LYS A 311 -15.89 -15.17 -9.16
CA LYS A 311 -17.11 -15.93 -9.53
C LYS A 311 -16.93 -17.44 -9.53
N TYR A 312 -15.77 -17.95 -9.95
CA TYR A 312 -15.48 -19.37 -10.06
C TYR A 312 -14.63 -19.92 -8.90
N VAL A 313 -14.40 -19.12 -7.85
CA VAL A 313 -13.59 -19.48 -6.68
C VAL A 313 -14.50 -20.03 -5.57
N ASP A 314 -14.84 -21.32 -5.65
CA ASP A 314 -15.90 -21.93 -4.82
C ASP A 314 -15.43 -22.95 -3.76
N ASN A 315 -14.16 -23.38 -3.74
CA ASN A 315 -13.69 -24.39 -2.76
C ASN A 315 -12.26 -24.17 -2.24
N PRO A 316 -12.07 -23.48 -1.10
CA PRO A 316 -13.12 -22.90 -0.24
C PRO A 316 -13.78 -21.67 -0.86
N LYS A 317 -15.07 -21.49 -0.56
CA LYS A 317 -15.83 -20.32 -1.01
C LYS A 317 -15.35 -19.06 -0.30
N LEU A 318 -14.88 -18.10 -1.09
CA LEU A 318 -14.48 -16.78 -0.63
C LEU A 318 -15.69 -15.99 -0.12
N ARG A 319 -15.51 -15.20 0.95
CA ARG A 319 -16.55 -14.32 1.50
C ARG A 319 -16.06 -12.89 1.61
N GLU A 320 -16.82 -12.00 1.00
CA GLU A 320 -16.51 -10.58 0.92
C GLU A 320 -17.62 -9.71 1.53
N LEU A 321 -17.24 -8.58 2.15
CA LEU A 321 -18.18 -7.67 2.81
C LEU A 321 -17.92 -6.21 2.44
N LEU A 322 -19.02 -5.48 2.18
CA LEU A 322 -19.02 -4.03 2.04
C LEU A 322 -19.18 -3.34 3.40
N VAL A 323 -18.22 -2.51 3.78
CA VAL A 323 -18.23 -1.72 5.02
C VAL A 323 -18.30 -0.22 4.71
N ILE A 324 -19.52 0.26 4.47
CA ILE A 324 -19.82 1.67 4.20
C ILE A 324 -20.92 2.20 5.13
N GLY A 325 -20.94 3.52 5.33
CA GLY A 325 -22.02 4.17 6.07
C GLY A 325 -23.34 4.16 5.28
N GLY A 326 -24.49 4.16 5.97
CA GLY A 326 -25.82 4.13 5.34
C GLY A 326 -26.35 2.73 5.02
N VAL A 327 -25.54 1.68 5.18
CA VAL A 327 -26.00 0.28 5.25
C VAL A 327 -26.37 -0.04 6.70
N ALA A 328 -27.42 -0.84 6.91
CA ALA A 328 -27.86 -1.20 8.25
C ALA A 328 -26.75 -1.93 9.01
N ALA A 329 -26.39 -1.41 10.20
CA ALA A 329 -25.30 -1.96 10.99
C ALA A 329 -25.50 -3.44 11.33
N LYS A 330 -26.76 -3.86 11.52
CA LYS A 330 -27.14 -5.24 11.82
C LYS A 330 -26.67 -6.22 10.74
N ASP A 331 -26.78 -5.85 9.47
CA ASP A 331 -26.45 -6.74 8.36
C ASP A 331 -24.94 -6.93 8.24
N GLN A 332 -24.17 -5.85 8.42
CA GLN A 332 -22.71 -5.91 8.46
C GLN A 332 -22.20 -6.74 9.64
N LEU A 333 -22.79 -6.57 10.82
CA LEU A 333 -22.43 -7.34 12.01
C LEU A 333 -22.76 -8.83 11.84
N ALA A 334 -23.94 -9.15 11.30
CA ALA A 334 -24.32 -10.53 11.03
C ALA A 334 -23.37 -11.21 10.01
N ALA A 335 -22.94 -10.48 8.98
CA ALA A 335 -21.97 -10.98 8.02
C ALA A 335 -20.59 -11.24 8.67
N LEU A 336 -20.10 -10.30 9.49
CA LEU A 336 -18.85 -10.47 10.25
C LEU A 336 -18.90 -11.67 11.21
N GLU A 337 -20.04 -11.91 11.86
CA GLU A 337 -20.23 -13.05 12.74
C GLU A 337 -20.12 -14.39 11.99
N GLN A 338 -20.57 -14.44 10.73
CA GLN A 338 -20.52 -15.64 9.90
C GLN A 338 -19.11 -15.98 9.39
N GLY A 339 -18.19 -15.01 9.32
CA GLY A 339 -16.86 -15.20 8.76
C GLY A 339 -16.69 -14.47 7.44
N ILE A 340 -15.75 -13.53 7.37
CA ILE A 340 -15.42 -12.75 6.16
C ILE A 340 -13.92 -12.81 5.90
N ASP A 341 -13.54 -12.94 4.62
CA ASP A 341 -12.16 -13.07 4.16
C ASP A 341 -11.62 -11.76 3.57
N ILE A 342 -12.45 -11.01 2.84
CA ILE A 342 -12.12 -9.73 2.21
C ILE A 342 -13.12 -8.65 2.65
N VAL A 343 -12.61 -7.54 3.16
CA VAL A 343 -13.43 -6.35 3.45
C VAL A 343 -13.05 -5.22 2.50
N VAL A 344 -14.06 -4.65 1.84
CA VAL A 344 -13.96 -3.40 1.08
C VAL A 344 -14.76 -2.34 1.82
N GLY A 345 -14.18 -1.18 2.14
CA GLY A 345 -14.89 -0.20 2.96
C GLY A 345 -14.34 1.22 2.91
N THR A 346 -15.14 2.12 3.51
CA THR A 346 -14.79 3.54 3.65
C THR A 346 -14.24 3.83 5.05
N PRO A 347 -13.25 4.74 5.20
CA PRO A 347 -12.57 5.02 6.46
C PRO A 347 -13.51 5.23 7.66
N GLY A 348 -14.52 6.09 7.53
CA GLY A 348 -15.40 6.41 8.66
C GLY A 348 -16.16 5.22 9.23
N ARG A 349 -16.63 4.29 8.38
CA ARG A 349 -17.35 3.10 8.84
C ARG A 349 -16.40 2.00 9.31
N LEU A 350 -15.27 1.84 8.63
CA LEU A 350 -14.21 0.93 9.06
C LEU A 350 -13.72 1.30 10.47
N ASP A 351 -13.48 2.58 10.72
CA ASP A 351 -13.00 3.07 12.00
C ASP A 351 -13.94 2.76 13.16
N ASP A 352 -15.25 2.99 12.96
CA ASP A 352 -16.28 2.64 13.94
C ASP A 352 -16.26 1.14 14.28
N LEU A 353 -16.22 0.25 13.28
CA LEU A 353 -16.20 -1.20 13.53
C LEU A 353 -14.88 -1.68 14.14
N ILE A 354 -13.74 -1.09 13.78
CA ILE A 354 -12.42 -1.45 14.32
C ILE A 354 -12.30 -0.97 15.77
N SER A 355 -12.64 0.29 16.05
CA SER A 355 -12.55 0.87 17.38
C SER A 355 -13.49 0.21 18.40
N THR A 356 -14.64 -0.29 17.95
CA THR A 356 -15.59 -1.05 18.79
C THR A 356 -15.25 -2.54 18.88
N GLY A 357 -14.17 -3.00 18.25
CA GLY A 357 -13.74 -4.40 18.23
C GLY A 357 -14.65 -5.34 17.45
N LYS A 358 -15.57 -4.79 16.65
CA LYS A 358 -16.49 -5.57 15.79
C LYS A 358 -15.79 -6.08 14.54
N LEU A 359 -14.82 -5.35 14.01
CA LEU A 359 -13.91 -5.78 12.95
C LEU A 359 -12.49 -5.89 13.52
N SER A 360 -11.89 -7.07 13.43
CA SER A 360 -10.54 -7.34 13.94
C SER A 360 -9.50 -7.27 12.83
N LEU A 361 -8.39 -6.59 13.07
CA LEU A 361 -7.26 -6.48 12.13
C LEU A 361 -6.22 -7.60 12.29
N ALA A 362 -6.42 -8.53 13.24
CA ALA A 362 -5.41 -9.51 13.65
C ALA A 362 -5.01 -10.51 12.54
N GLN A 363 -5.86 -10.71 11.53
CA GLN A 363 -5.61 -11.63 10.43
C GLN A 363 -5.33 -10.93 9.10
N VAL A 364 -5.34 -9.59 9.06
CA VAL A 364 -5.08 -8.84 7.83
C VAL A 364 -3.63 -9.07 7.38
N ARG A 365 -3.47 -9.51 6.13
CA ARG A 365 -2.19 -9.73 5.44
C ARG A 365 -2.04 -8.88 4.19
N PHE A 366 -3.15 -8.35 3.69
CA PHE A 366 -3.19 -7.45 2.55
C PHE A 366 -3.91 -6.18 2.96
N LEU A 367 -3.20 -5.06 2.92
CA LEU A 367 -3.79 -3.74 3.06
C LEU A 367 -3.72 -3.05 1.70
N VAL A 368 -4.87 -2.72 1.12
CA VAL A 368 -4.95 -1.96 -0.13
C VAL A 368 -5.50 -0.58 0.18
N LEU A 369 -4.77 0.44 -0.26
CA LEU A 369 -5.25 1.83 -0.28
C LEU A 369 -5.51 2.21 -1.73
N ASP A 370 -6.78 2.21 -2.15
CA ASP A 370 -7.16 2.66 -3.48
C ASP A 370 -7.50 4.16 -3.47
N GLU A 371 -7.24 4.83 -4.60
CA GLU A 371 -7.35 6.29 -4.74
C GLU A 371 -6.70 7.03 -3.54
N CYS A 372 -5.43 6.67 -3.27
CA CYS A 372 -4.71 7.07 -2.05
C CYS A 372 -4.57 8.59 -1.88
N ASP A 373 -4.35 9.30 -2.98
CA ASP A 373 -4.41 10.76 -3.04
C ASP A 373 -5.78 11.27 -2.56
N GLY A 374 -6.89 10.68 -3.04
CA GLY A 374 -8.23 10.98 -2.56
C GLY A 374 -8.43 10.72 -1.06
N LEU A 375 -7.87 9.63 -0.52
CA LEU A 375 -7.90 9.32 0.91
C LEU A 375 -7.14 10.36 1.75
N LEU A 376 -5.97 10.79 1.27
CA LEU A 376 -5.12 11.77 1.95
C LEU A 376 -5.73 13.17 1.92
N SER A 377 -6.22 13.63 0.76
CA SER A 377 -6.92 14.91 0.62
C SER A 377 -8.19 14.99 1.47
N ALA A 378 -8.84 13.85 1.74
CA ALA A 378 -10.01 13.77 2.62
C ALA A 378 -9.64 13.74 4.13
N GLY A 379 -8.35 13.78 4.48
CA GLY A 379 -7.88 13.88 5.86
C GLY A 379 -7.77 12.55 6.60
N TYR A 380 -7.69 11.41 5.90
CA TYR A 380 -7.65 10.08 6.53
C TYR A 380 -6.26 9.56 6.90
N THR A 381 -5.22 10.41 6.83
CA THR A 381 -3.83 10.03 7.15
C THR A 381 -3.68 9.38 8.52
N ASP A 382 -4.28 9.96 9.56
CA ASP A 382 -4.18 9.45 10.93
C ASP A 382 -4.90 8.12 11.12
N PHE A 383 -6.04 7.96 10.43
CA PHE A 383 -6.77 6.69 10.40
C PHE A 383 -5.90 5.59 9.77
N ILE A 384 -5.31 5.85 8.59
CA ILE A 384 -4.44 4.89 7.88
C ILE A 384 -3.26 4.47 8.77
N ASN A 385 -2.59 5.43 9.42
CA ASN A 385 -1.47 5.12 10.32
C ASN A 385 -1.89 4.26 11.50
N ARG A 386 -3.02 4.59 12.12
CA ARG A 386 -3.52 3.87 13.27
C ARG A 386 -3.86 2.43 12.90
N ILE A 387 -4.59 2.20 11.82
CA ILE A 387 -4.93 0.83 11.41
C ILE A 387 -3.68 0.05 11.00
N HIS A 388 -2.74 0.67 10.27
CA HIS A 388 -1.47 0.04 9.91
C HIS A 388 -0.72 -0.42 11.16
N ASN A 389 -0.61 0.43 12.17
CA ASN A 389 0.04 0.10 13.43
C ASN A 389 -0.69 -0.98 14.25
N GLN A 390 -2.00 -1.16 14.04
CA GLN A 390 -2.79 -2.23 14.68
C GLN A 390 -2.73 -3.56 13.93
N ILE A 391 -2.45 -3.54 12.62
CA ILE A 391 -2.27 -4.75 11.82
C ILE A 391 -0.94 -5.42 12.21
N PRO A 392 -0.92 -6.75 12.44
CA PRO A 392 0.33 -7.47 12.67
C PRO A 392 1.26 -7.36 11.46
N GLN A 393 2.39 -6.69 11.67
CA GLN A 393 3.41 -6.45 10.64
C GLN A 393 4.12 -7.72 10.19
N VAL A 394 4.26 -8.69 11.10
CA VAL A 394 4.76 -10.04 10.84
C VAL A 394 3.92 -11.04 11.62
N THR A 395 3.61 -12.16 11.00
CA THR A 395 2.75 -13.20 11.55
C THR A 395 3.53 -14.30 12.22
N SER A 396 2.81 -15.19 12.91
CA SER A 396 3.43 -16.39 13.48
C SER A 396 4.08 -17.25 12.39
N ASP A 397 3.47 -17.39 11.21
CA ASP A 397 4.05 -18.09 10.04
C ASP A 397 5.13 -17.28 9.30
N GLY A 398 5.53 -16.13 9.85
CA GLY A 398 6.63 -15.28 9.36
C GLY A 398 6.36 -14.55 8.05
N LYS A 399 5.11 -14.59 7.56
CA LYS A 399 4.67 -13.71 6.48
C LYS A 399 4.55 -12.29 7.03
N ARG A 400 4.97 -11.30 6.25
CA ARG A 400 4.75 -9.88 6.58
C ARG A 400 3.39 -9.41 6.07
N LEU A 401 2.94 -8.26 6.54
CA LEU A 401 1.89 -7.49 5.88
C LEU A 401 2.39 -7.05 4.50
N GLN A 402 1.60 -7.30 3.45
CA GLN A 402 1.81 -6.74 2.12
C GLN A 402 0.90 -5.53 1.97
N VAL A 403 1.47 -4.41 1.52
CA VAL A 403 0.74 -3.16 1.29
C VAL A 403 0.74 -2.84 -0.20
N ILE A 404 -0.46 -2.60 -0.74
CA ILE A 404 -0.66 -2.13 -2.10
C ILE A 404 -1.26 -0.73 -2.02
N VAL A 405 -0.68 0.20 -2.76
CA VAL A 405 -1.18 1.57 -2.85
C VAL A 405 -1.43 1.89 -4.31
N CYS A 406 -2.66 2.27 -4.61
CA CYS A 406 -3.09 2.75 -5.91
C CYS A 406 -3.43 4.22 -5.79
N SER A 407 -2.97 5.03 -6.73
CA SER A 407 -3.28 6.45 -6.78
C SER A 407 -3.40 6.92 -8.22
N ALA A 408 -4.09 8.04 -8.43
CA ALA A 408 -4.04 8.71 -9.71
C ALA A 408 -2.66 9.32 -10.00
N THR A 409 -1.79 9.56 -9.01
CA THR A 409 -0.44 10.10 -9.21
C THR A 409 0.49 9.65 -8.07
N LEU A 410 1.72 9.22 -8.40
CA LEU A 410 2.74 8.90 -7.38
C LEU A 410 3.62 10.10 -7.01
N HIS A 411 3.44 11.22 -7.71
CA HIS A 411 4.28 12.40 -7.56
C HIS A 411 3.79 13.37 -6.47
N SER A 412 2.63 13.12 -5.88
CA SER A 412 2.19 13.92 -4.73
C SER A 412 3.10 13.65 -3.52
N PHE A 413 3.51 14.72 -2.85
CA PHE A 413 4.40 14.64 -1.69
C PHE A 413 3.80 13.76 -0.58
N ASP A 414 2.49 13.88 -0.36
CA ASP A 414 1.80 13.15 0.71
C ASP A 414 1.67 11.65 0.43
N VAL A 415 1.38 11.24 -0.83
CA VAL A 415 1.36 9.81 -1.20
C VAL A 415 2.76 9.22 -1.01
N LYS A 416 3.80 9.87 -1.56
CA LYS A 416 5.18 9.40 -1.41
C LYS A 416 5.59 9.25 0.05
N LYS A 417 5.29 10.27 0.89
CA LYS A 417 5.59 10.26 2.32
C LYS A 417 4.82 9.18 3.08
N LEU A 418 3.56 8.92 2.71
CA LEU A 418 2.77 7.83 3.29
C LEU A 418 3.39 6.49 2.90
N SER A 419 3.67 6.28 1.62
CA SER A 419 4.27 5.04 1.08
C SER A 419 5.60 4.70 1.74
N GLU A 420 6.50 5.69 1.89
CA GLU A 420 7.77 5.53 2.61
C GLU A 420 7.60 5.08 4.07
N ARG A 421 6.44 5.38 4.69
CA ARG A 421 6.15 5.06 6.08
C ARG A 421 5.50 3.68 6.26
N ILE A 422 4.60 3.28 5.35
CA ILE A 422 3.75 2.09 5.54
C ILE A 422 4.13 0.91 4.64
N MET A 423 4.88 1.15 3.57
CA MET A 423 5.25 0.11 2.60
C MET A 423 6.70 -0.34 2.79
N HIS A 424 6.98 -1.58 2.43
CA HIS A 424 8.30 -2.19 2.51
C HIS A 424 8.92 -2.36 1.12
N PHE A 425 9.82 -1.44 0.76
CA PHE A 425 10.50 -1.39 -0.55
C PHE A 425 9.52 -1.56 -1.72
N PRO A 426 8.52 -0.66 -1.84
CA PRO A 426 7.49 -0.81 -2.85
C PRO A 426 8.10 -0.73 -4.25
N THR A 427 7.70 -1.62 -5.14
CA THR A 427 7.97 -1.46 -6.57
C THR A 427 7.05 -0.40 -7.12
N TRP A 428 7.61 0.59 -7.81
CA TRP A 428 6.87 1.67 -8.43
C TRP A 428 6.44 1.24 -9.83
N VAL A 429 5.13 1.20 -10.05
CA VAL A 429 4.53 0.99 -11.37
C VAL A 429 3.84 2.29 -11.76
N ASP A 430 4.62 3.19 -12.34
CA ASP A 430 4.14 4.52 -12.75
C ASP A 430 3.96 4.56 -14.27
N LEU A 431 2.73 4.32 -14.71
CA LEU A 431 2.37 4.36 -16.13
C LEU A 431 1.78 5.70 -16.54
N LYS A 432 1.54 6.60 -15.59
CA LYS A 432 0.99 7.94 -15.86
C LYS A 432 2.09 8.97 -16.05
N GLY A 433 3.19 8.84 -15.30
CA GLY A 433 4.20 9.88 -15.22
C GLY A 433 3.66 11.16 -14.55
N GLU A 434 4.34 12.28 -14.77
CA GLU A 434 3.90 13.58 -14.25
C GLU A 434 2.53 13.98 -14.82
N ASP A 435 1.71 14.64 -14.01
CA ASP A 435 0.39 15.11 -14.42
C ASP A 435 0.51 15.98 -15.68
N SER A 436 0.03 15.43 -16.79
CA SER A 436 -0.01 16.09 -18.08
C SER A 436 -1.44 16.07 -18.60
N VAL A 437 -1.80 17.14 -19.29
CA VAL A 437 -3.04 17.17 -20.04
C VAL A 437 -2.82 16.29 -21.28
N PRO A 438 -3.68 15.28 -21.55
CA PRO A 438 -3.54 14.47 -22.76
C PRO A 438 -3.55 15.37 -24.00
N GLU A 439 -2.69 15.09 -24.98
CA GLU A 439 -2.60 15.90 -26.21
C GLU A 439 -3.92 15.98 -26.99
N THR A 440 -4.83 15.03 -26.74
CA THR A 440 -6.17 14.97 -27.32
C THR A 440 -7.16 15.94 -26.69
N VAL A 441 -6.83 16.58 -25.56
CA VAL A 441 -7.68 17.54 -24.89
C VAL A 441 -7.33 18.96 -25.35
N HIS A 442 -8.29 19.63 -25.98
CA HIS A 442 -8.17 21.03 -26.35
C HIS A 442 -8.60 21.96 -25.21
N HIS A 443 -7.67 22.75 -24.69
CA HIS A 443 -7.93 23.69 -23.60
C HIS A 443 -8.22 25.10 -24.13
N VAL A 444 -9.29 25.70 -23.60
CA VAL A 444 -9.63 27.11 -23.84
C VAL A 444 -9.91 27.77 -22.50
N VAL A 445 -9.29 28.93 -22.27
CA VAL A 445 -9.56 29.77 -21.10
C VAL A 445 -10.30 31.01 -21.58
N VAL A 446 -11.47 31.26 -20.98
CA VAL A 446 -12.28 32.46 -21.29
C VAL A 446 -12.11 33.46 -20.15
N PRO A 447 -11.42 34.60 -20.36
CA PRO A 447 -11.32 35.63 -19.34
C PRO A 447 -12.69 36.31 -19.13
N VAL A 448 -13.23 36.19 -17.92
CA VAL A 448 -14.47 36.87 -17.53
C VAL A 448 -14.11 38.21 -16.91
N ASN A 449 -14.37 39.30 -17.62
CA ASN A 449 -14.05 40.65 -17.16
C ASN A 449 -15.29 41.56 -17.23
N PRO A 450 -15.90 41.91 -16.08
CA PRO A 450 -17.10 42.74 -16.02
C PRO A 450 -16.88 44.21 -16.41
N LYS A 451 -15.62 44.65 -16.55
CA LYS A 451 -15.30 46.00 -17.02
C LYS A 451 -15.44 46.11 -18.55
N THR A 452 -15.07 45.04 -19.26
CA THR A 452 -15.14 44.98 -20.72
C THR A 452 -16.48 44.43 -21.20
N ASP A 453 -17.03 43.43 -20.51
CA ASP A 453 -18.37 42.91 -20.78
C ASP A 453 -19.36 43.48 -19.78
N ARG A 454 -20.20 44.41 -20.24
CA ARG A 454 -21.23 45.07 -19.44
C ARG A 454 -22.61 44.43 -19.55
N LEU A 455 -22.71 43.20 -20.08
CA LEU A 455 -23.98 42.48 -20.19
C LEU A 455 -24.69 42.39 -18.82
N TRP A 456 -23.93 42.11 -17.76
CA TRP A 456 -24.45 41.97 -16.39
C TRP A 456 -25.23 43.20 -15.90
N GLU A 457 -24.91 44.41 -16.37
CA GLU A 457 -25.62 45.64 -16.01
C GLU A 457 -27.05 45.67 -16.57
N ARG A 458 -27.31 44.91 -17.64
CA ARG A 458 -28.56 44.94 -18.43
C ARG A 458 -29.46 43.73 -18.22
N LEU A 459 -28.97 42.67 -17.57
CA LEU A 459 -29.72 41.44 -17.35
C LEU A 459 -30.87 41.61 -16.33
N GLY A 460 -30.80 42.64 -15.47
CA GLY A 460 -31.85 42.90 -14.49
C GLY A 460 -32.02 41.72 -13.53
N LYS A 461 -33.20 41.08 -13.52
CA LYS A 461 -33.45 39.83 -12.75
C LYS A 461 -33.29 38.56 -13.58
N ASN A 462 -33.03 38.68 -14.88
CA ASN A 462 -32.94 37.56 -15.81
C ASN A 462 -31.49 37.06 -15.89
N HIS A 463 -30.92 36.68 -14.76
CA HIS A 463 -29.58 36.10 -14.66
C HIS A 463 -29.54 34.97 -13.63
N ILE A 464 -28.44 34.22 -13.60
CA ILE A 464 -28.19 33.18 -12.60
C ILE A 464 -28.25 33.74 -11.17
N ARG A 465 -28.94 33.04 -10.26
CA ARG A 465 -28.86 33.37 -8.82
C ARG A 465 -27.44 33.08 -8.33
N THR A 466 -26.87 33.96 -7.51
CA THR A 466 -25.54 33.78 -6.94
C THR A 466 -25.60 33.19 -5.52
N ASP A 467 -24.44 32.99 -4.90
CA ASP A 467 -24.27 32.41 -3.56
C ASP A 467 -24.74 33.32 -2.40
N GLU A 468 -25.30 34.49 -2.71
CA GLU A 468 -25.82 35.49 -1.75
C GLU A 468 -24.79 36.04 -0.76
N VAL A 469 -23.49 35.79 -0.98
CA VAL A 469 -22.42 36.32 -0.12
C VAL A 469 -22.46 37.85 -0.06
N HIS A 470 -22.89 38.50 -1.15
CA HIS A 470 -23.01 39.95 -1.27
C HIS A 470 -24.44 40.48 -1.11
N ALA A 471 -25.38 39.69 -0.56
CA ALA A 471 -26.78 40.09 -0.43
C ALA A 471 -27.00 41.35 0.44
N LYS A 472 -26.04 41.68 1.31
CA LYS A 472 -26.05 42.90 2.15
C LYS A 472 -25.20 44.04 1.61
N ASP A 473 -24.44 43.80 0.54
CA ASP A 473 -23.54 44.77 -0.07
C ASP A 473 -24.26 45.59 -1.15
N ASN A 474 -23.71 46.77 -1.47
CA ASN A 474 -24.20 47.55 -2.62
C ASN A 474 -23.54 47.07 -3.92
N THR A 475 -24.14 46.08 -4.58
CA THR A 475 -23.65 45.49 -5.82
C THR A 475 -24.26 46.11 -7.10
N ARG A 476 -24.91 47.28 -6.98
CA ARG A 476 -25.54 47.94 -8.13
C ARG A 476 -24.50 48.42 -9.16
N PRO A 477 -24.82 48.38 -10.47
CA PRO A 477 -23.96 48.96 -11.50
C PRO A 477 -23.54 50.39 -11.15
N GLY A 478 -22.23 50.65 -11.19
CA GLY A 478 -21.64 51.95 -10.85
C GLY A 478 -21.18 52.11 -9.40
N ALA A 479 -21.43 51.16 -8.50
CA ALA A 479 -20.91 51.20 -7.12
C ALA A 479 -19.37 51.14 -7.06
N ASN A 480 -18.73 50.52 -8.07
CA ASN A 480 -17.27 50.41 -8.23
C ASN A 480 -16.53 49.82 -7.00
N SER A 481 -17.20 48.95 -6.24
CA SER A 481 -16.62 48.21 -5.11
C SER A 481 -16.11 46.83 -5.54
N ALA A 482 -15.26 46.20 -4.71
CA ALA A 482 -14.78 44.86 -4.97
C ALA A 482 -15.93 43.82 -4.98
N GLU A 483 -16.92 44.02 -4.11
CA GLU A 483 -18.12 43.20 -3.97
C GLU A 483 -19.00 43.29 -5.22
N MET A 484 -19.18 44.50 -5.78
CA MET A 484 -19.89 44.68 -7.05
C MET A 484 -19.17 43.94 -8.19
N TRP A 485 -17.84 44.07 -8.28
CA TRP A 485 -17.07 43.38 -9.32
C TRP A 485 -17.09 41.86 -9.17
N SER A 486 -17.01 41.37 -7.93
CA SER A 486 -17.17 39.95 -7.58
C SER A 486 -18.54 39.43 -8.03
N GLU A 487 -19.61 40.14 -7.69
CA GLU A 487 -20.98 39.77 -8.07
C GLU A 487 -21.17 39.77 -9.60
N ALA A 488 -20.66 40.80 -10.28
CA ALA A 488 -20.72 40.89 -11.74
C ALA A 488 -19.99 39.71 -12.43
N ILE A 489 -18.86 39.26 -11.89
CA ILE A 489 -18.14 38.08 -12.39
C ILE A 489 -19.00 36.82 -12.25
N LYS A 490 -19.64 36.62 -11.08
CA LYS A 490 -20.50 35.46 -10.83
C LYS A 490 -21.68 35.41 -11.81
N VAL A 491 -22.31 36.56 -12.06
CA VAL A 491 -23.40 36.70 -13.04
C VAL A 491 -22.92 36.34 -14.46
N LEU A 492 -21.80 36.93 -14.91
CA LEU A 492 -21.28 36.69 -16.25
C LEU A 492 -20.83 35.24 -16.47
N LYS A 493 -20.31 34.56 -15.44
CA LYS A 493 -19.94 33.14 -15.53
C LYS A 493 -21.13 32.25 -15.89
N GLY A 494 -22.32 32.53 -15.34
CA GLY A 494 -23.55 31.83 -15.74
C GLY A 494 -23.87 32.05 -17.22
N GLU A 495 -23.82 33.30 -17.69
CA GLU A 495 -24.06 33.64 -19.10
C GLU A 495 -23.07 32.98 -20.05
N TYR A 496 -21.79 33.00 -19.69
CA TYR A 496 -20.72 32.44 -20.53
C TYR A 496 -20.84 30.94 -20.62
N THR A 497 -21.26 30.28 -19.53
CA THR A 497 -21.54 28.84 -19.52
C THR A 497 -22.66 28.51 -20.50
N VAL A 498 -23.80 29.21 -20.44
CA VAL A 498 -24.92 29.02 -21.39
C VAL A 498 -24.47 29.28 -22.82
N ARG A 499 -23.71 30.36 -23.05
CA ARG A 499 -23.21 30.72 -24.38
C ARG A 499 -22.28 29.65 -24.95
N ALA A 500 -21.34 29.16 -24.15
CA ALA A 500 -20.42 28.09 -24.57
C ALA A 500 -21.19 26.82 -24.95
N ILE A 501 -22.16 26.40 -24.13
CA ILE A 501 -23.00 25.23 -24.41
C ILE A 501 -23.76 25.40 -25.73
N LYS A 502 -24.38 26.57 -25.93
CA LYS A 502 -25.18 26.87 -27.13
C LYS A 502 -24.32 26.92 -28.40
N GLU A 503 -23.24 27.71 -28.38
CA GLU A 503 -22.40 27.97 -29.54
C GLU A 503 -21.67 26.71 -30.03
N HIS A 504 -21.12 25.93 -29.10
CA HIS A 504 -20.43 24.68 -29.42
C HIS A 504 -21.37 23.50 -29.64
N LYS A 505 -22.69 23.72 -29.56
CA LYS A 505 -23.71 22.68 -29.74
C LYS A 505 -23.48 21.46 -28.87
N MET A 506 -23.04 21.69 -27.62
CA MET A 506 -22.63 20.60 -26.72
C MET A 506 -23.77 19.61 -26.53
N ASP A 507 -23.52 18.38 -26.96
CA ASP A 507 -24.46 17.26 -26.92
C ASP A 507 -24.32 16.45 -25.63
N GLN A 508 -23.13 16.47 -25.03
CA GLN A 508 -22.87 15.93 -23.71
C GLN A 508 -21.74 16.71 -23.01
N ALA A 509 -21.94 17.18 -21.78
CA ALA A 509 -20.91 17.91 -21.04
C ALA A 509 -20.97 17.70 -19.52
N ILE A 510 -19.82 17.77 -18.86
CA ILE A 510 -19.73 17.89 -17.38
C ILE A 510 -19.41 19.35 -17.04
N VAL A 511 -20.16 19.92 -16.10
CA VAL A 511 -20.02 21.31 -15.67
C VAL A 511 -19.64 21.35 -14.19
N PHE A 512 -18.40 21.73 -13.92
CA PHE A 512 -17.85 21.83 -12.58
C PHE A 512 -18.11 23.19 -11.94
N CYS A 513 -18.69 23.15 -10.75
CA CYS A 513 -18.87 24.29 -9.87
C CYS A 513 -18.09 24.06 -8.56
N ARG A 514 -17.68 25.16 -7.92
CA ARG A 514 -16.92 25.09 -6.65
C ARG A 514 -17.77 24.60 -5.50
N THR A 515 -18.99 25.13 -5.37
CA THR A 515 -19.87 24.83 -4.23
C THR A 515 -21.15 24.11 -4.66
N LYS A 516 -21.78 23.46 -3.69
CA LYS A 516 -23.08 22.80 -3.86
C LYS A 516 -24.18 23.79 -4.26
N ILE A 517 -24.15 24.98 -3.66
CA ILE A 517 -25.08 26.07 -3.94
C ILE A 517 -24.92 26.56 -5.38
N ASP A 518 -23.68 26.66 -5.89
CA ASP A 518 -23.42 27.03 -7.28
C ASP A 518 -23.97 25.99 -8.27
N CYS A 519 -23.89 24.69 -7.94
CA CYS A 519 -24.51 23.65 -8.75
C CYS A 519 -26.03 23.87 -8.85
N ASP A 520 -26.69 24.03 -7.69
CA ASP A 520 -28.14 24.21 -7.62
C ASP A 520 -28.59 25.48 -8.35
N ASN A 521 -27.86 26.58 -8.16
CA ASN A 521 -28.13 27.85 -8.83
C ASN A 521 -28.00 27.73 -10.36
N LEU A 522 -27.01 26.97 -10.85
CA LEU A 522 -26.82 26.76 -12.29
C LEU A 522 -27.92 25.86 -12.87
N GLU A 523 -28.33 24.79 -12.18
CA GLU A 523 -29.47 23.96 -12.58
C GLU A 523 -30.76 24.78 -12.65
N GLN A 524 -31.04 25.59 -11.62
CA GLN A 524 -32.20 26.50 -11.64
C GLN A 524 -32.12 27.51 -12.77
N TYR A 525 -30.93 28.01 -13.08
CA TYR A 525 -30.76 28.92 -14.21
C TYR A 525 -31.01 28.23 -15.55
N PHE A 526 -30.55 26.99 -15.72
CA PHE A 526 -30.87 26.18 -16.90
C PHE A 526 -32.37 25.89 -17.01
N ILE A 527 -33.06 25.63 -15.89
CA ILE A 527 -34.53 25.47 -15.84
C ILE A 527 -35.24 26.75 -16.32
N GLN A 528 -34.82 27.92 -15.85
CA GLN A 528 -35.38 29.21 -16.29
C GLN A 528 -35.21 29.44 -17.80
N GLN A 529 -34.18 28.86 -18.39
CA GLN A 529 -33.88 28.91 -19.83
C GLN A 529 -34.55 27.76 -20.62
N GLY A 530 -35.50 27.03 -20.03
CA GLY A 530 -36.24 25.93 -20.67
C GLY A 530 -35.54 24.56 -20.60
N GLY A 531 -34.43 24.45 -19.89
CA GLY A 531 -33.68 23.23 -19.62
C GLY A 531 -34.10 22.52 -18.34
N GLY A 532 -33.14 21.88 -17.66
CA GLY A 532 -33.39 21.14 -16.41
C GLY A 532 -33.52 19.63 -16.58
N PRO A 533 -33.85 18.91 -15.50
CA PRO A 533 -33.84 17.45 -15.47
C PRO A 533 -34.84 16.84 -16.45
N ASP A 534 -36.05 17.39 -16.55
CA ASP A 534 -37.15 16.77 -17.28
C ASP A 534 -37.34 17.32 -18.70
N SER A 535 -36.40 18.15 -19.16
CA SER A 535 -36.44 18.82 -20.47
C SER A 535 -35.74 18.00 -21.54
N LYS A 536 -36.23 16.78 -21.78
CA LYS A 536 -35.61 15.81 -22.70
C LYS A 536 -35.35 16.41 -24.08
N GLY A 537 -34.10 16.29 -24.56
CA GLY A 537 -33.68 16.83 -25.86
C GLY A 537 -33.30 18.32 -25.86
N HIS A 538 -33.66 19.08 -24.82
CA HIS A 538 -33.22 20.47 -24.67
C HIS A 538 -31.71 20.54 -24.47
N GLN A 539 -31.08 21.58 -25.03
CA GLN A 539 -29.62 21.75 -24.97
C GLN A 539 -29.11 21.98 -23.55
N LEU A 540 -29.94 22.60 -22.71
CA LEU A 540 -29.68 22.82 -21.28
C LEU A 540 -30.34 21.77 -20.38
N SER A 541 -30.67 20.59 -20.92
CA SER A 541 -31.14 19.47 -20.08
C SER A 541 -30.02 19.03 -19.15
N CYS A 542 -30.28 19.03 -17.85
CA CYS A 542 -29.23 18.88 -16.84
C CYS A 542 -29.71 18.19 -15.58
N VAL A 543 -28.77 17.63 -14.83
CA VAL A 543 -28.98 17.13 -13.47
C VAL A 543 -27.81 17.54 -12.58
N CYS A 544 -28.09 17.77 -11.29
CA CYS A 544 -27.05 18.05 -10.29
C CYS A 544 -26.53 16.81 -9.56
N LEU A 545 -25.22 16.81 -9.27
CA LEU A 545 -24.56 15.80 -8.46
C LEU A 545 -23.57 16.45 -7.48
N HIS A 546 -23.94 16.48 -6.21
CA HIS A 546 -23.11 16.98 -5.10
C HIS A 546 -23.55 16.36 -3.76
N GLY A 547 -22.77 16.60 -2.70
CA GLY A 547 -22.93 15.90 -1.41
C GLY A 547 -24.24 16.13 -0.62
N ASP A 548 -25.03 17.16 -0.97
CA ASP A 548 -26.31 17.44 -0.27
C ASP A 548 -27.52 16.82 -0.98
N ARG A 549 -27.36 16.34 -2.22
CA ARG A 549 -28.40 15.56 -2.89
C ARG A 549 -28.57 14.21 -2.21
N LYS A 550 -29.80 13.70 -2.16
CA LYS A 550 -30.08 12.42 -1.51
C LYS A 550 -29.31 11.29 -2.23
N PRO A 551 -28.81 10.27 -1.53
CA PRO A 551 -28.04 9.19 -2.16
C PRO A 551 -28.73 8.56 -3.38
N ASN A 552 -30.03 8.28 -3.28
CA ASN A 552 -30.81 7.72 -4.37
C ASN A 552 -30.97 8.69 -5.55
N GLU A 553 -31.11 9.98 -5.28
CA GLU A 553 -31.20 11.03 -6.29
C GLU A 553 -29.88 11.16 -7.06
N ARG A 554 -28.73 11.13 -6.38
CA ARG A 554 -27.40 11.14 -7.02
C ARG A 554 -27.24 9.97 -7.99
N LYS A 555 -27.65 8.76 -7.57
CA LYS A 555 -27.61 7.56 -8.41
C LYS A 555 -28.50 7.70 -9.65
N ILE A 556 -29.75 8.16 -9.46
CA ILE A 556 -30.68 8.38 -10.57
C ILE A 556 -30.13 9.43 -11.54
N ASN A 557 -29.63 10.56 -11.04
CA ASN A 557 -29.08 11.63 -11.85
C ASN A 557 -27.89 11.15 -12.68
N LEU A 558 -26.96 10.41 -12.07
CA LEU A 558 -25.83 9.84 -12.79
C LEU A 558 -26.29 8.87 -13.89
N GLU A 559 -27.26 8.01 -13.62
CA GLU A 559 -27.83 7.09 -14.62
C GLU A 559 -28.49 7.85 -15.79
N ARG A 560 -29.26 8.89 -15.50
CA ARG A 560 -29.88 9.74 -16.54
C ARG A 560 -28.81 10.35 -17.46
N PHE A 561 -27.70 10.82 -16.89
CA PHE A 561 -26.58 11.36 -17.67
C PHE A 561 -25.86 10.27 -18.48
N LYS A 562 -25.56 9.11 -17.89
CA LYS A 562 -24.94 7.95 -18.58
C LYS A 562 -25.76 7.50 -19.79
N ARG A 563 -27.09 7.47 -19.64
CA ARG A 563 -28.05 7.08 -20.70
C ARG A 563 -28.33 8.20 -21.71
N LYS A 564 -27.67 9.36 -21.59
CA LYS A 564 -27.88 10.55 -22.42
C LYS A 564 -29.34 11.04 -22.42
N GLU A 565 -30.08 10.80 -21.34
CA GLU A 565 -31.43 11.34 -21.15
C GLU A 565 -31.40 12.85 -20.89
N VAL A 566 -30.33 13.31 -20.25
CA VAL A 566 -29.93 14.71 -20.10
C VAL A 566 -28.56 14.92 -20.71
N LYS A 567 -28.29 16.14 -21.20
CA LYS A 567 -27.03 16.47 -21.87
C LYS A 567 -25.94 16.94 -20.91
N LEU A 568 -26.31 17.50 -19.75
CA LEU A 568 -25.37 18.15 -18.85
C LEU A 568 -25.38 17.50 -17.47
N LEU A 569 -24.20 17.25 -16.91
CA LEU A 569 -24.03 16.89 -15.50
C LEU A 569 -23.38 18.06 -14.77
N VAL A 570 -24.10 18.71 -13.86
CA VAL A 570 -23.57 19.81 -13.04
C VAL A 570 -23.11 19.25 -11.71
N CYS A 571 -21.83 19.40 -11.36
CA CYS A 571 -21.27 18.77 -10.15
C CYS A 571 -20.17 19.57 -9.47
N THR A 572 -19.87 19.19 -8.22
CA THR A 572 -18.67 19.63 -7.49
C THR A 572 -17.52 18.66 -7.72
N ASP A 573 -16.27 19.12 -7.64
CA ASP A 573 -15.05 18.30 -7.82
C ASP A 573 -15.08 17.02 -6.98
N VAL A 574 -15.40 17.14 -5.69
CA VAL A 574 -15.48 16.01 -4.74
C VAL A 574 -16.45 14.93 -5.20
N ALA A 575 -17.58 15.33 -5.80
CA ALA A 575 -18.64 14.41 -6.15
C ALA A 575 -18.42 13.77 -7.53
N ALA A 576 -17.57 14.38 -8.37
CA ALA A 576 -17.18 13.84 -9.67
C ALA A 576 -16.04 12.81 -9.61
N ARG A 577 -15.22 12.84 -8.55
CA ARG A 577 -14.16 11.84 -8.33
C ARG A 577 -14.78 10.44 -8.27
N GLY A 578 -14.28 9.52 -9.10
CA GLY A 578 -14.78 8.14 -9.16
C GLY A 578 -16.09 7.95 -9.93
N ILE A 579 -16.56 8.96 -10.67
CA ILE A 579 -17.65 8.76 -11.62
C ILE A 579 -17.14 8.04 -12.87
N ASP A 580 -17.64 6.83 -13.08
CA ASP A 580 -17.34 6.03 -14.27
C ASP A 580 -18.24 6.45 -15.46
N VAL A 581 -17.80 7.43 -16.25
CA VAL A 581 -18.49 7.87 -17.49
C VAL A 581 -17.46 7.98 -18.61
N HIS A 582 -17.74 7.35 -19.75
CA HIS A 582 -16.88 7.37 -20.92
C HIS A 582 -17.41 8.26 -22.05
N GLY A 583 -16.50 8.78 -22.87
CA GLY A 583 -16.83 9.46 -24.12
C GLY A 583 -17.53 10.80 -23.96
N VAL A 584 -17.26 11.54 -22.86
CA VAL A 584 -17.77 12.91 -22.68
C VAL A 584 -16.93 13.88 -23.51
N PRO A 585 -17.50 14.59 -24.50
CA PRO A 585 -16.73 15.44 -25.41
C PRO A 585 -16.40 16.83 -24.84
N TYR A 586 -17.10 17.28 -23.79
CA TYR A 586 -16.92 18.63 -23.23
C TYR A 586 -16.87 18.63 -21.70
N VAL A 587 -15.96 19.44 -21.15
CA VAL A 587 -15.88 19.76 -19.72
C VAL A 587 -15.82 21.27 -19.56
N ILE A 588 -16.65 21.82 -18.67
CA ILE A 588 -16.69 23.25 -18.35
C ILE A 588 -16.34 23.43 -16.88
N ASN A 589 -15.25 24.15 -16.60
CA ASN A 589 -14.92 24.61 -15.24
C ASN A 589 -15.46 26.03 -15.04
N VAL A 590 -16.64 26.17 -14.42
CA VAL A 590 -17.27 27.49 -14.17
C VAL A 590 -16.45 28.31 -13.19
N THR A 591 -15.84 27.62 -12.23
CA THR A 591 -14.83 28.18 -11.35
C THR A 591 -13.60 27.32 -11.44
N LEU A 592 -12.45 27.95 -11.68
CA LEU A 592 -11.19 27.23 -11.69
C LEU A 592 -10.94 26.65 -10.29
N PRO A 593 -10.44 25.40 -10.21
CA PRO A 593 -9.98 24.83 -8.95
C PRO A 593 -8.89 25.73 -8.36
N ASP A 594 -8.86 25.84 -7.02
CA ASP A 594 -7.78 26.57 -6.36
C ASP A 594 -6.44 25.87 -6.67
N LYS A 595 -5.35 26.63 -6.77
CA LYS A 595 -4.01 26.02 -6.85
C LYS A 595 -3.77 25.26 -5.55
N GLU A 596 -3.67 23.93 -5.64
CA GLU A 596 -3.06 23.10 -4.59
C GLU A 596 -1.55 23.35 -4.53
#